data_AF-A0A0S7X0L0-F1
#
_entry.id   AF-A0A0S7X0L0-F1
#
_cell.length_a   1.000
_cell.length_b   1.000
_cell.length_c   1.000
_cell.angle_alpha   90.00
_cell.angle_beta   90.00
_cell.angle_gamma   90.00
#
_symmetry.space_group_name_H-M   'P 1'
#
loop_
_entity.id
_entity.type
_entity.pdbx_description
1 polymer ?
#
loop_
_entity_poly.entity_id
_entity_poly.type
_entity_poly.pdbx_seq_one_letter_code
_entity_poly.pdbx_strand_id
1 'polypeptide(L)'
;MGVEAAVLLEARDTERDVGTSLVGESERKRGNLAEIVRANFQRLEQSLRVLEEYSKLLGADAEAFEAIRYDAYTLEKHFGSPPGKPGVLDDRPLMVLVGGARPDETVALVGKVLKGGCRLIELREKTMPDGECLKLACELRELTREA
;
A
#
# COMPACT_ATOMS: atom_id res chain seq x y z
N MET A 1 22.10 12.85 13.05
CA MET A 1 22.15 12.43 14.47
C MET A 1 20.73 12.49 14.99
N GLY A 2 20.19 11.38 15.51
CA GLY A 2 18.88 11.36 16.15
C GLY A 2 19.00 11.74 17.62
N VAL A 3 17.95 12.31 18.19
CA VAL A 3 17.87 12.56 19.64
C VAL A 3 17.56 11.22 20.34
N GLU A 4 18.24 10.94 21.44
CA GLU A 4 18.05 9.75 22.28
C GLU A 4 16.61 9.66 22.82
N ALA A 5 16.03 8.45 22.88
CA ALA A 5 14.65 8.24 23.30
C ALA A 5 14.39 8.68 24.75
N ALA A 6 15.38 8.50 25.64
CA ALA A 6 15.30 8.94 27.03
C ALA A 6 15.17 10.47 27.14
N VAL A 7 15.95 11.21 26.33
CA VAL A 7 15.90 12.68 26.27
C VAL A 7 14.54 13.16 25.77
N LEU A 8 13.97 12.49 24.77
CA LEU A 8 12.62 12.79 24.27
C LEU A 8 11.54 12.50 25.33
N LEU A 9 11.72 11.48 26.17
CA LEU A 9 10.79 11.14 27.24
C LEU A 9 10.85 12.17 28.38
N GLU A 10 12.04 12.59 28.80
CA GLU A 10 12.22 13.64 29.82
C GLU A 10 11.65 15.00 29.37
N ALA A 11 11.71 15.30 28.08
CA ALA A 11 11.16 16.52 27.51
C ALA A 11 9.62 16.52 27.38
N ARG A 12 8.94 15.41 27.71
CA ARG A 12 7.47 15.31 27.60
C ARG A 12 6.79 16.07 28.75
N ASP A 13 6.22 17.23 28.43
CA ASP A 13 5.43 18.04 29.36
C ASP A 13 3.94 18.02 29.00
N THR A 14 3.23 16.96 29.44
CA THR A 14 1.78 16.82 29.20
C THR A 14 0.94 17.82 29.99
N GLU A 15 1.40 18.27 31.16
CA GLU A 15 0.66 19.23 32.00
C GLU A 15 0.55 20.61 31.33
N ARG A 16 1.59 21.01 30.57
CA ARG A 16 1.59 22.25 29.79
C ARG A 16 1.25 22.07 28.32
N ASP A 17 0.91 20.85 27.90
CA ASP A 17 0.53 20.56 26.52
C ASP A 17 -0.89 21.07 26.22
N VAL A 18 -0.98 22.17 25.48
CA VAL A 18 -2.25 22.77 25.02
C VAL A 18 -3.06 21.81 24.14
N GLY A 19 -2.41 20.83 23.51
CA GLY A 19 -3.02 19.78 22.70
C GLY A 19 -3.92 18.84 23.47
N THR A 20 -3.77 18.73 24.79
CA THR A 20 -4.65 17.91 25.66
C THR A 20 -6.12 18.38 25.65
N SER A 21 -6.34 19.65 25.31
CA SER A 21 -7.67 20.25 25.19
C SER A 21 -8.21 20.28 23.75
N LEU A 22 -7.36 19.95 22.77
CA LEU A 22 -7.74 19.90 21.36
C LEU A 22 -8.41 18.57 21.05
N VAL A 23 -9.73 18.53 21.17
CA VAL A 23 -10.52 17.38 20.74
C VAL A 23 -10.89 17.57 19.27
N GLY A 24 -10.28 16.79 18.38
CA GLY A 24 -10.64 16.81 16.95
C GLY A 24 -12.09 16.34 16.74
N GLU A 25 -12.80 16.88 15.73
CA GLU A 25 -14.16 16.43 15.42
C GLU A 25 -14.23 14.92 15.12
N SER A 26 -13.15 14.36 14.57
CA SER A 26 -12.95 12.92 14.31
C SER A 26 -12.79 12.08 15.59
N GLU A 27 -12.45 12.69 16.72
CA GLU A 27 -12.30 12.01 18.01
C GLU A 27 -13.67 11.81 18.70
N ARG A 28 -14.64 12.69 18.42
CA ARG A 28 -16.01 12.62 18.98
C ARG A 28 -16.99 11.82 18.14
N LYS A 29 -16.78 11.73 16.82
CA LYS A 29 -17.71 11.06 15.90
C LYS A 29 -17.01 9.89 15.23
N ARG A 30 -17.51 8.68 15.48
CA ARG A 30 -17.26 7.55 14.57
C ARG A 30 -18.36 7.56 13.52
N GLY A 31 -17.98 7.63 12.25
CA GLY A 31 -18.89 7.85 11.13
C GLY A 31 -19.81 6.66 10.84
N ASN A 32 -19.35 5.43 11.09
CA ASN A 32 -20.14 4.21 10.85
C ASN A 32 -19.55 2.98 11.59
N LEU A 33 -20.27 1.84 11.55
CA LEU A 33 -19.85 0.59 12.17
C LEU A 33 -18.55 0.02 11.58
N ALA A 34 -18.28 0.21 10.29
CA ALA A 34 -17.07 -0.30 9.64
C ALA A 34 -15.81 0.38 10.20
N GLU A 35 -15.88 1.69 10.49
CA GLU A 35 -14.80 2.41 11.18
C GLU A 35 -14.55 1.89 12.59
N ILE A 36 -15.61 1.51 13.32
CA ILE A 36 -15.49 0.90 14.65
C ILE A 36 -14.77 -0.44 14.56
N VAL A 37 -15.18 -1.29 13.62
CA VAL A 37 -14.59 -2.61 13.39
C VAL A 37 -13.10 -2.47 13.04
N ARG A 38 -12.76 -1.61 12.07
CA ARG A 38 -11.37 -1.33 11.70
C ARG A 38 -10.52 -0.86 12.88
N ALA A 39 -11.02 0.11 13.64
CA ALA A 39 -10.29 0.62 14.80
C ALA A 39 -10.04 -0.46 15.88
N ASN A 40 -10.94 -1.43 16.01
CA ASN A 40 -10.76 -2.54 16.95
C ASN A 40 -9.77 -3.60 16.44
N PHE A 41 -9.75 -3.89 15.13
CA PHE A 41 -8.72 -4.75 14.54
C PHE A 41 -7.31 -4.13 14.72
N GLN A 42 -7.16 -2.84 14.42
CA GLN A 42 -5.89 -2.14 14.64
C GLN A 42 -5.40 -2.23 16.10
N ARG A 43 -6.32 -2.12 17.07
CA ARG A 43 -5.97 -2.27 18.50
C ARG A 43 -5.57 -3.70 18.83
N LEU A 44 -6.33 -4.69 18.36
CA LEU A 44 -6.02 -6.11 18.53
C LEU A 44 -4.62 -6.43 18.01
N GLU A 45 -4.29 -5.96 16.80
CA GLU A 45 -2.99 -6.18 16.17
C GLU A 45 -1.84 -5.58 16.99
N GLN A 46 -2.01 -4.35 17.49
CA GLN A 46 -1.01 -3.70 18.34
C GLN A 46 -0.88 -4.41 19.69
N SER A 47 -2.00 -4.85 20.30
CA SER A 47 -1.97 -5.63 21.54
C SER A 47 -1.25 -6.96 21.35
N LEU A 48 -1.49 -7.67 20.25
CA LEU A 48 -0.79 -8.91 19.93
C LEU A 48 0.71 -8.67 19.70
N ARG A 49 1.07 -7.56 19.06
CA ARG A 49 2.48 -7.18 18.88
C ARG A 49 3.19 -6.91 20.20
N VAL A 50 2.53 -6.23 21.15
CA VAL A 50 3.07 -6.03 22.50
C VAL A 50 3.32 -7.38 23.18
N LEU A 51 2.35 -8.31 23.10
CA LEU A 51 2.51 -9.65 23.68
C LEU A 51 3.64 -10.45 23.02
N GLU A 52 3.77 -10.35 21.69
CA GLU A 52 4.86 -10.95 20.92
C GLU A 52 6.23 -10.42 21.38
N GLU A 53 6.39 -9.10 21.47
CA GLU A 53 7.64 -8.43 21.88
C GLU A 53 8.02 -8.75 23.33
N TYR A 54 7.05 -8.74 24.26
CA TYR A 54 7.29 -9.13 25.65
C TYR A 54 7.63 -10.61 25.81
N SER A 55 7.00 -11.49 25.02
CA SER A 55 7.27 -12.93 25.07
C SER A 55 8.71 -13.25 24.65
N LYS A 56 9.24 -12.53 23.65
CA LYS A 56 10.66 -12.64 23.23
C LYS A 56 11.62 -12.30 24.38
N LEU A 57 11.30 -11.31 25.20
CA LEU A 57 12.10 -10.93 26.36
C LEU A 57 12.05 -11.96 27.48
N LEU A 58 10.89 -12.60 27.67
CA LEU A 58 10.67 -13.59 28.73
C LEU A 58 11.09 -15.02 28.33
N GLY A 59 11.51 -15.25 27.09
CA GLY A 59 11.80 -16.59 26.56
C GLY A 59 10.55 -17.47 26.43
N ALA A 60 9.36 -16.86 26.35
CA ALA A 60 8.10 -17.54 26.10
C ALA A 60 7.84 -17.69 24.59
N ASP A 61 6.81 -18.45 24.24
CA ASP A 61 6.42 -18.67 22.84
C ASP A 61 5.85 -17.39 22.20
N ALA A 62 6.72 -16.63 21.55
CA ALA A 62 6.35 -15.43 20.81
C ALA A 62 5.72 -15.75 19.44
N GLU A 63 6.00 -16.92 18.87
CA GLU A 63 5.52 -17.32 17.55
C GLU A 63 3.99 -17.51 17.56
N ALA A 64 3.44 -17.98 18.68
CA ALA A 64 1.99 -18.05 18.88
C ALA A 64 1.29 -16.68 18.72
N PHE A 65 1.85 -15.60 19.28
CA PHE A 65 1.25 -14.27 19.16
C PHE A 65 1.41 -13.68 17.76
N GLU A 66 2.53 -13.96 17.09
CA GLU A 66 2.73 -13.60 15.69
C GLU A 66 1.71 -14.29 14.78
N ALA A 67 1.49 -15.60 14.97
CA ALA A 67 0.51 -16.36 14.20
C ALA A 67 -0.90 -15.81 14.37
N ILE A 68 -1.34 -15.56 15.62
CA ILE A 68 -2.66 -14.98 15.89
C ILE A 68 -2.78 -13.56 15.30
N ARG A 69 -1.68 -12.79 15.26
CA ARG A 69 -1.68 -11.46 14.62
C ARG A 69 -1.88 -11.54 13.11
N TYR A 70 -1.32 -12.54 12.43
CA TYR A 70 -1.59 -12.77 11.02
C TYR A 70 -3.01 -13.28 10.74
N ASP A 71 -3.56 -14.10 11.65
CA ASP A 71 -4.98 -14.47 11.60
C ASP A 71 -5.89 -13.25 11.77
N ALA A 72 -5.52 -12.31 12.66
CA ALA A 72 -6.24 -11.06 12.86
C ALA A 72 -6.27 -10.19 11.58
N TYR A 73 -5.16 -10.07 10.84
CA TYR A 73 -5.16 -9.38 9.53
C TYR A 73 -6.08 -10.06 8.52
N THR A 74 -6.07 -11.39 8.51
CA THR A 74 -6.93 -12.18 7.63
C THR A 74 -8.39 -11.92 7.97
N LEU A 75 -8.76 -11.94 9.25
CA LEU A 75 -10.10 -11.60 9.71
C LEU A 75 -10.47 -10.16 9.38
N GLU A 76 -9.60 -9.18 9.64
CA GLU A 76 -9.85 -7.77 9.30
C GLU A 76 -10.23 -7.62 7.82
N LYS A 77 -9.53 -8.31 6.91
CA LYS A 77 -9.85 -8.31 5.48
C LYS A 77 -11.28 -8.79 5.19
N HIS A 78 -11.76 -9.82 5.89
CA HIS A 78 -13.12 -10.35 5.72
C HIS A 78 -14.20 -9.39 6.24
N PHE A 79 -13.90 -8.62 7.28
CA PHE A 79 -14.85 -7.67 7.87
C PHE A 79 -14.76 -6.25 7.27
N GLY A 80 -13.59 -5.86 6.77
CA GLY A 80 -13.26 -4.50 6.34
C GLY A 80 -13.31 -4.26 4.84
N SER A 81 -13.26 -5.31 4.01
CA SER A 81 -13.57 -5.17 2.58
C SER A 81 -15.07 -5.37 2.37
N PRO A 82 -15.85 -4.32 2.04
CA PRO A 82 -17.08 -4.58 1.30
C PRO A 82 -16.70 -5.41 0.06
N PRO A 83 -17.50 -6.40 -0.36
CA PRO A 83 -17.27 -7.05 -1.65
C PRO A 83 -17.08 -5.92 -2.67
N GLY A 84 -15.92 -5.92 -3.34
CA GLY A 84 -15.59 -4.87 -4.28
C GLY A 84 -16.78 -4.67 -5.19
N LYS A 85 -17.30 -3.44 -5.31
CA LYS A 85 -18.42 -3.21 -6.21
C LYS A 85 -17.98 -3.71 -7.58
N PRO A 86 -18.71 -4.65 -8.21
CA PRO A 86 -18.46 -4.97 -9.61
C PRO A 86 -18.44 -3.64 -10.38
N GLY A 87 -17.37 -3.40 -11.11
CA GLY A 87 -17.22 -2.22 -11.95
C GLY A 87 -16.59 -0.96 -11.36
N VAL A 88 -15.91 -1.01 -10.20
CA VAL A 88 -15.07 0.14 -9.75
C VAL A 88 -14.02 0.55 -10.80
N LEU A 89 -13.60 -0.40 -11.63
CA LEU A 89 -12.58 -0.20 -12.66
C LEU A 89 -13.16 -0.16 -14.08
N ASP A 90 -14.46 -0.37 -14.29
CA ASP A 90 -15.05 -0.56 -15.62
C ASP A 90 -14.83 0.67 -16.53
N ASP A 91 -14.88 1.88 -15.96
CA ASP A 91 -14.71 3.14 -16.70
C ASP A 91 -13.38 3.84 -16.41
N ARG A 92 -12.43 3.18 -15.74
CA ARG A 92 -11.15 3.80 -15.38
C ARG A 92 -10.12 3.56 -16.50
N PRO A 93 -9.41 4.59 -16.99
CA PRO A 93 -8.35 4.39 -17.96
C PRO A 93 -7.24 3.54 -17.33
N LEU A 94 -6.97 2.38 -17.92
CA LEU A 94 -5.86 1.52 -17.53
C LEU A 94 -4.57 2.10 -18.11
N MET A 95 -3.55 2.28 -17.25
CA MET A 95 -2.19 2.56 -17.69
C MET A 95 -1.35 1.30 -17.55
N VAL A 96 -0.76 0.85 -18.65
CA VAL A 96 0.11 -0.34 -18.65
C VAL A 96 1.56 0.10 -18.76
N LEU A 97 2.35 -0.30 -17.77
CA LEU A 97 3.79 -0.10 -17.76
C LEU A 97 4.47 -1.27 -18.47
N VAL A 98 5.30 -0.96 -19.47
CA VAL A 98 6.06 -1.96 -20.25
C VAL A 98 7.54 -1.64 -20.24
N GLY A 99 8.40 -2.64 -20.12
CA GLY A 99 9.85 -2.49 -20.08
C GLY A 99 10.55 -3.62 -19.30
N GLY A 100 11.85 -3.79 -19.53
CA GLY A 100 12.66 -4.85 -18.92
C GLY A 100 12.62 -6.18 -19.66
N ALA A 101 11.97 -6.23 -20.83
CA ALA A 101 11.97 -7.36 -21.76
C ALA A 101 12.75 -6.99 -23.04
N ARG A 102 12.91 -7.94 -23.96
CA ARG A 102 13.53 -7.59 -25.25
C ARG A 102 12.63 -6.62 -26.04
N PRO A 103 13.19 -5.76 -26.91
CA PRO A 103 12.39 -4.79 -27.68
C PRO A 103 11.24 -5.42 -28.48
N ASP A 104 11.50 -6.53 -29.17
CA ASP A 104 10.51 -7.27 -29.95
C ASP A 104 9.38 -7.86 -29.09
N GLU A 105 9.73 -8.40 -27.92
CA GLU A 105 8.76 -8.88 -26.93
C GLU A 105 7.88 -7.74 -26.39
N THR A 106 8.49 -6.57 -26.17
CA THR A 106 7.81 -5.37 -25.69
C THR A 106 6.79 -4.85 -26.71
N VAL A 107 7.18 -4.78 -27.99
CA VAL A 107 6.29 -4.38 -29.10
C VAL A 107 5.12 -5.38 -29.22
N ALA A 108 5.41 -6.68 -29.17
CA ALA A 108 4.38 -7.71 -29.23
C ALA A 108 3.39 -7.63 -28.04
N LEU A 109 3.89 -7.34 -26.83
CA LEU A 109 3.05 -7.13 -25.65
C LEU A 109 2.16 -5.90 -25.80
N VAL A 110 2.72 -4.77 -26.24
CA VAL A 110 1.96 -3.54 -26.49
C VAL A 110 0.84 -3.79 -27.51
N GLY A 111 1.12 -4.52 -28.59
CA GLY A 111 0.09 -4.90 -29.57
C GLY A 111 -1.08 -5.70 -28.96
N LYS A 112 -0.80 -6.60 -28.01
CA LYS A 112 -1.84 -7.35 -27.29
C LYS A 112 -2.62 -6.46 -26.33
N VAL A 113 -1.93 -5.57 -25.63
CA VAL A 113 -2.50 -4.63 -24.66
C VAL A 113 -3.46 -3.65 -25.34
N LEU A 114 -3.06 -3.12 -26.51
CA LEU A 114 -3.92 -2.25 -27.33
C LEU A 114 -5.17 -2.97 -27.83
N LYS A 115 -5.03 -4.21 -28.32
CA LYS A 115 -6.18 -5.06 -28.70
C LYS A 115 -7.14 -5.34 -27.54
N GLY A 116 -6.62 -5.34 -26.31
CA GLY A 116 -7.41 -5.46 -25.08
C GLY A 116 -8.13 -4.18 -24.65
N GLY A 117 -8.03 -3.09 -25.40
CA GLY A 117 -8.72 -1.83 -25.13
C GLY A 117 -7.96 -0.83 -24.25
N CYS A 118 -6.72 -1.15 -23.84
CA CYS A 118 -5.88 -0.21 -23.13
C CYS A 118 -5.45 0.93 -24.08
N ARG A 119 -5.51 2.17 -23.59
CA ARG A 119 -5.20 3.39 -24.37
C ARG A 119 -4.01 4.17 -23.84
N LEU A 120 -3.48 3.80 -22.67
CA LEU A 120 -2.38 4.51 -22.01
C LEU A 120 -1.26 3.53 -21.70
N ILE A 121 -0.08 3.78 -22.28
CA ILE A 121 1.09 2.92 -22.18
C ILE A 121 2.27 3.77 -21.73
N GLU A 122 2.97 3.30 -20.69
CA GLU A 122 4.20 3.89 -20.19
C GLU A 122 5.37 2.96 -20.50
N LEU A 123 6.31 3.40 -21.35
CA LEU A 123 7.58 2.72 -21.54
C LEU A 123 8.50 3.04 -20.35
N ARG A 124 8.81 2.03 -19.55
CA ARG A 124 9.62 2.12 -18.33
C ARG A 124 10.86 1.23 -18.43
N GLU A 125 11.83 1.70 -19.19
CA GLU A 125 13.16 1.07 -19.28
C GLU A 125 14.14 1.60 -18.25
N LYS A 126 14.90 0.71 -17.61
CA LYS A 126 15.84 1.07 -16.53
C LYS A 126 17.30 0.83 -16.87
N THR A 127 17.58 -0.08 -17.80
CA THR A 127 18.94 -0.57 -18.09
C THR A 127 19.30 -0.47 -19.57
N MET A 128 18.33 -0.21 -20.44
CA MET A 128 18.54 -0.09 -21.88
C MET A 128 19.29 1.21 -22.21
N PRO A 129 20.28 1.18 -23.13
CA PRO A 129 20.92 2.41 -23.61
C PRO A 129 19.91 3.38 -24.22
N ASP A 130 20.09 4.68 -23.99
CA ASP A 130 19.14 5.73 -24.43
C ASP A 130 18.78 5.65 -25.92
N GLY A 131 19.77 5.38 -26.78
CA GLY A 131 19.54 5.28 -28.23
C GLY A 131 18.69 4.07 -28.64
N GLU A 132 18.77 2.97 -27.90
CA GLU A 132 17.92 1.79 -28.11
C GLU A 132 16.52 2.02 -27.52
N CYS A 133 16.45 2.62 -26.34
CA CYS A 133 15.19 3.02 -25.69
C CYS A 133 14.40 3.99 -26.58
N LEU A 134 15.07 4.97 -27.20
CA LEU A 134 14.44 5.89 -28.13
C LEU A 134 13.90 5.19 -29.38
N LYS A 135 14.64 4.24 -29.95
CA LYS A 135 14.17 3.45 -31.11
C LYS A 135 12.91 2.66 -30.77
N LEU A 136 12.93 1.98 -29.63
CA LEU A 136 11.77 1.25 -29.12
C LEU A 136 10.59 2.20 -28.86
N ALA A 137 10.82 3.35 -28.24
CA ALA A 137 9.79 4.35 -28.01
C ALA A 137 9.14 4.86 -29.30
N CYS A 138 9.94 5.10 -30.36
CA CYS A 138 9.43 5.48 -31.67
C CYS A 138 8.57 4.36 -32.29
N GLU A 139 9.00 3.11 -32.20
CA GLU A 139 8.23 1.97 -32.70
C GLU A 139 6.89 1.80 -31.97
N LEU A 140 6.92 1.89 -30.64
CA LEU A 140 5.70 1.89 -29.82
C LEU A 140 4.81 3.10 -30.12
N ARG A 141 5.38 4.25 -30.51
CA ARG A 141 4.62 5.44 -30.87
C ARG A 141 3.84 5.25 -32.16
N GLU A 142 4.42 4.62 -33.17
CA GLU A 142 3.69 4.31 -34.40
C GLU A 142 2.58 3.29 -34.13
N LEU A 143 2.88 2.22 -33.37
CA LEU A 143 1.90 1.20 -33.00
C LEU A 143 0.72 1.77 -32.18
N THR A 144 0.97 2.72 -31.28
CA THR A 144 -0.07 3.38 -30.47
C THR A 144 -0.84 4.47 -31.22
N ARG A 145 -0.31 4.98 -32.34
CA ARG A 145 -1.03 5.95 -33.19
C ARG A 145 -2.08 5.27 -34.07
N GLU A 146 -1.82 4.04 -34.48
CA GLU A 146 -2.69 3.25 -35.37
C GLU A 146 -3.86 2.55 -34.65
N ALA A 147 -3.77 2.40 -33.33
CA ALA A 147 -4.76 1.70 -32.49
C ALA A 147 -5.85 2.64 -31.95
#